data_AF-A0A6M3LAC4-F1
#
_entry.id   AF-A0A6M3LAC4-F1
#
_cell.length_a   1.000
_cell.length_b   1.000
_cell.length_c   1.000
_cell.angle_alpha   90.00
_cell.angle_beta   90.00
_cell.angle_gamma   90.00
#
_symmetry.space_group_name_H-M   'P 1'
#
loop_
_entity.id
_entity.type
_entity.pdbx_description
1 polymer ?
#
loop_
_entity_poly.entity_id
_entity_poly.type
_entity_poly.pdbx_seq_one_letter_code
_entity_poly.pdbx_strand_id
1 'polypeptide(L)' 'MKTYLELTEVVPEEEEPEFIRCEITDKTDTEITAIKQAMIDVMEGKKYTLTRHLCRHDEGGACELTTEI' A
#
# COMPACT_ATOMS: atom_id res chain seq x y z
N MET A 1 -15.21 7.13 -0.13
CA MET A 1 -14.02 6.52 0.49
C MET A 1 -13.45 5.43 -0.38
N LYS A 2 -12.14 5.44 -0.63
CA LYS A 2 -11.40 4.32 -1.21
C LYS A 2 -10.29 3.88 -0.29
N THR A 3 -9.99 2.59 -0.26
CA THR A 3 -8.90 2.05 0.55
C THR A 3 -7.87 1.43 -0.38
N TYR A 4 -6.60 1.74 -0.16
CA TYR A 4 -5.49 1.19 -0.91
C TYR A 4 -4.53 0.49 0.04
N LEU A 5 -3.88 -0.56 -0.48
CA LEU A 5 -2.69 -1.14 0.10
C LEU A 5 -1.49 -0.66 -0.71
N GLU A 6 -0.47 -0.16 -0.04
CA GLU A 6 0.74 0.38 -0.64
C GLU A 6 1.97 -0.29 -0.07
N LEU A 7 2.88 -0.66 -0.95
CA LEU A 7 4.19 -1.21 -0.63
C LEU A 7 5.23 -0.26 -1.22
N THR A 8 5.99 0.40 -0.36
CA THR A 8 6.99 1.39 -0.76
C THR A 8 8.38 0.87 -0.39
N GLU A 9 9.28 0.84 -1.36
CA GLU A 9 10.66 0.43 -1.17
C GLU A 9 11.39 1.37 -0.19
N VAL A 10 12.22 0.78 0.66
CA VAL A 10 13.07 1.52 1.60
C VAL A 10 14.47 1.62 1.00
N VAL A 11 14.71 2.73 0.32
CA VAL A 11 15.99 3.12 -0.29
C VAL A 11 16.63 4.29 0.48
N PRO A 12 17.94 4.51 0.37
CA PRO A 12 18.59 5.73 0.89
C PRO A 12 18.02 7.00 0.25
N GLU A 13 18.17 8.14 0.94
CA GLU A 13 17.54 9.44 0.58
C GLU A 13 17.92 9.98 -0.82
N GLU A 14 18.99 9.45 -1.42
CA GLU A 14 19.49 9.85 -2.75
C GLU A 14 18.82 9.07 -3.90
N GLU A 15 18.02 8.04 -3.60
CA GLU A 15 17.34 7.19 -4.56
C GLU A 15 15.82 7.41 -4.51
N GLU A 16 15.15 7.30 -5.67
CA GLU A 16 13.69 7.37 -5.74
C GLU A 16 13.10 5.99 -5.38
N PRO A 17 12.27 5.87 -4.32
CA PRO A 17 11.70 4.59 -3.93
C PRO A 17 10.69 4.11 -4.97
N GLU A 18 10.79 2.85 -5.37
CA GLU A 18 9.73 2.21 -6.11
C GLU A 18 8.56 1.91 -5.18
N PHE A 19 7.33 2.03 -5.67
CA PHE A 19 6.16 1.65 -4.89
C PHE A 19 5.08 0.99 -5.74
N ILE A 20 4.32 0.12 -5.10
CA ILE A 20 3.15 -0.54 -5.68
C ILE A 20 1.95 -0.17 -4.84
N ARG A 21 0.86 0.27 -5.48
CA ARG A 21 -0.39 0.60 -4.81
C ARG A 21 -1.54 -0.16 -5.48
N CYS A 22 -2.30 -0.90 -4.68
CA CYS A 22 -3.49 -1.62 -5.13
C CYS A 22 -4.74 -1.13 -4.39
N GLU A 23 -5.84 -0.94 -5.13
CA GLU A 23 -7.14 -0.62 -4.53
C GLU A 23 -7.73 -1.87 -3.86
N ILE A 24 -8.01 -1.78 -2.56
CA ILE A 24 -8.61 -2.84 -1.74
C ILE A 24 -10.00 -2.47 -1.23
N THR A 25 -10.62 -1.44 -1.79
CA THR A 25 -12.00 -1.05 -1.45
C THR A 25 -12.94 -2.25 -1.64
N ASP A 26 -13.77 -2.50 -0.63
CA ASP A 26 -14.75 -3.60 -0.58
C ASP A 26 -14.17 -5.01 -0.80
N LYS A 27 -12.86 -5.20 -0.62
CA LYS A 27 -12.23 -6.53 -0.65
C LYS A 27 -12.37 -7.21 0.70
N THR A 28 -12.54 -8.53 0.66
CA THR A 28 -12.49 -9.39 1.84
C THR A 28 -11.05 -9.56 2.34
N ASP A 29 -10.87 -9.93 3.61
CA ASP A 29 -9.54 -10.21 4.18
C ASP A 29 -8.75 -11.25 3.39
N THR A 30 -9.43 -12.24 2.80
CA THR A 30 -8.78 -13.27 1.96
C THR A 30 -8.24 -12.67 0.66
N GLU A 31 -9.02 -11.82 -0.01
CA GLU A 31 -8.56 -11.11 -1.21
C GLU A 31 -7.43 -10.14 -0.87
N ILE A 32 -7.53 -9.40 0.24
CA ILE A 32 -6.49 -8.48 0.70
C ILE A 32 -5.19 -9.25 0.97
N THR A 33 -5.27 -10.42 1.59
CA THR A 33 -4.10 -11.27 1.85
C THR A 33 -3.47 -11.75 0.54
N ALA A 34 -4.28 -12.18 -0.44
CA ALA A 34 -3.79 -12.60 -1.75
C ALA A 34 -3.13 -11.45 -2.52
N ILE A 35 -3.73 -10.25 -2.48
CA ILE A 35 -3.16 -9.03 -3.07
C ILE A 35 -1.85 -8.68 -2.39
N LYS A 36 -1.82 -8.68 -1.05
CA LYS A 36 -0.61 -8.42 -0.26
C LYS A 36 0.51 -9.39 -0.65
N GLN A 37 0.22 -10.68 -0.73
CA GLN A 37 1.19 -11.68 -1.15
C GLN A 37 1.72 -11.40 -2.55
N ALA A 38 0.83 -11.18 -3.53
CA ALA A 38 1.24 -10.86 -4.89
C ALA A 38 2.11 -9.59 -4.98
N MET A 39 1.81 -8.55 -4.20
CA MET A 39 2.64 -7.35 -4.15
C MET A 39 4.01 -7.62 -3.52
N ILE A 40 4.08 -8.47 -2.49
CA ILE A 40 5.35 -8.90 -1.87
C ILE A 40 6.21 -9.68 -2.87
N ASP A 41 5.60 -10.59 -3.64
CA ASP A 41 6.29 -11.35 -4.69
C ASP A 41 6.87 -10.43 -5.77
N VAL A 42 6.18 -9.34 -6.13
CA VAL A 42 6.70 -8.35 -7.09
C VAL A 42 7.88 -7.57 -6.51
N MET A 43 7.89 -7.30 -5.21
CA MET A 43 8.98 -6.60 -4.53
C MET A 43 9.97 -7.55 -3.85
N GLU A 44 10.04 -8.80 -4.31
CA GLU A 44 10.95 -9.80 -3.77
C GLU A 44 12.40 -9.30 -3.80
N GLY A 45 13.12 -9.48 -2.68
CA GLY A 45 14.51 -9.05 -2.54
C GLY A 45 14.71 -7.58 -2.16
N LYS A 46 13.64 -6.78 -2.10
CA LYS A 46 13.67 -5.38 -1.67
C LYS A 46 13.20 -5.23 -0.23
N LYS A 47 13.74 -4.21 0.46
CA LYS A 47 13.18 -3.78 1.74
C LYS A 47 12.00 -2.87 1.48
N TYR A 48 10.92 -3.02 2.21
CA TYR A 48 9.71 -2.23 1.98
C TYR A 48 8.94 -1.92 3.25
N THR A 49 8.10 -0.90 3.14
CA THR A 49 7.12 -0.50 4.15
C THR A 49 5.72 -0.73 3.58
N LEU A 50 4.89 -1.47 4.32
CA LEU A 50 3.49 -1.68 3.98
C LEU A 50 2.65 -0.57 4.62
N THR A 51 1.81 0.11 3.83
CA THR A 51 0.96 1.19 4.30
C THR A 51 -0.46 1.00 3.78
N ARG A 52 -1.43 1.10 4.67
CA ARG A 52 -2.84 1.19 4.32
C ARG A 52 -3.20 2.66 4.14
N HIS A 53 -3.71 3.00 2.96
CA HIS A 53 -4.06 4.37 2.58
C HIS A 53 -5.57 4.49 2.42
N LEU A 54 -6.20 5.21 3.34
CA LEU A 54 -7.61 5.56 3.29
C LEU A 54 -7.78 6.91 2.58
N CYS A 55 -8.25 6.88 1.35
CA CYS A 55 -8.54 8.08 0.56
C CYS A 55 -9.97 8.54 0.82
N ARG A 56 -10.10 9.74 1.40
CA ARG A 56 -11.38 10.40 1.70
C ARG A 56 -11.67 11.60 0.78
N HIS A 57 -10.91 11.76 -0.31
CA HIS A 57 -11.05 12.92 -1.20
C HIS A 57 -12.45 13.04 -1.83
N ASP A 58 -13.10 11.92 -2.18
CA ASP A 58 -14.48 11.91 -2.69
C ASP A 58 -15.50 12.47 -1.67
N GLU A 59 -15.14 12.49 -0.39
CA GLU A 59 -15.97 13.02 0.71
C GLU A 59 -15.49 14.39 1.18
N GLY A 60 -14.50 15.00 0.50
CA GLY A 60 -13.89 16.27 0.87
C GLY A 60 -12.96 16.19 2.09
N GLY A 61 -12.60 14.98 2.54
CA GLY A 61 -11.70 14.74 3.66
C GLY A 61 -10.24 14.51 3.24
N ALA A 62 -9.32 14.70 4.19
CA ALA A 62 -7.91 14.36 4.00
C ALA A 62 -7.70 12.84 3.97
N CYS A 63 -6.64 12.40 3.28
CA CYS A 63 -6.20 11.01 3.33
C CYS A 63 -5.62 10.65 4.69
N GLU A 64 -5.83 9.40 5.11
CA GLU A 64 -5.20 8.81 6.30
C GLU A 64 -4.29 7.67 5.87
N LEU A 65 -3.05 7.68 6.35
CA LEU A 65 -2.05 6.65 6.09
C LEU A 65 -1.77 5.91 7.41
N THR A 66 -1.84 4.58 7.39
CA THR A 66 -1.49 3.74 8.54
C THR A 66 -0.47 2.70 8.09
N THR A 67 0.75 2.84 8.57
CA THR A 67 1.83 1.87 8.30
C THR A 67 1.56 0.59 9.08
N GLU A 68 1.57 -0.54 8.37
CA GLU A 68 1.50 -1.88 8.96
C GLU A 68 2.93 -2.42 9.08
N ILE A 69 3.32 -2.79 10.30
CA ILE A 69 4.65 -3.34 10.63
C ILE A 69 4.69 -4.84 10.32
#